data_AF-D9PVY9-F1
#
_entry.id   AF-D9PVY9-F1
#
_cell.length_a   1.000
_cell.length_b   1.000
_cell.length_c   1.000
_cell.angle_alpha   90.00
_cell.angle_beta   90.00
_cell.angle_gamma   90.00
#
_symmetry.space_group_name_H-M   'P 1'
#
loop_
_entity.id
_entity.type
_entity.pdbx_description
1 polymer ?
#
loop_
_entity_poly.entity_id
_entity_poly.type
_entity_poly.pdbx_seq_one_letter_code
_entity_poly.pdbx_strand_id
1 'polypeptide(L)' 'MNKLKAGSLTALILSATGIIYALLFNPPAWVVYGVAIFLIPVFILSLGILSMATPEKDEADERVNEPFIGY' A
#
# COMPACT_ATOMS: atom_id res chain seq x y z
N MET A 1 5.04 4.73 -13.16
CA MET A 1 4.74 4.81 -11.70
C MET A 1 3.41 5.47 -11.36
N ASN A 2 2.99 6.57 -11.98
CA ASN A 2 1.76 7.30 -11.56
C ASN A 2 0.48 6.46 -11.55
N LYS A 3 0.26 5.60 -12.55
CA LYS A 3 -0.92 4.72 -12.60
C LYS A 3 -0.93 3.67 -11.48
N LEU A 4 0.24 3.09 -11.18
CA LEU A 4 0.39 2.12 -10.08
C LEU A 4 0.20 2.80 -8.72
N LYS A 5 0.77 4.01 -8.54
CA LYS A 5 0.60 4.82 -7.33
C LYS A 5 -0.88 5.18 -7.10
N ALA A 6 -1.57 5.62 -8.15
CA ALA A 6 -3.00 5.92 -8.09
C ALA A 6 -3.82 4.68 -7.74
N GLY A 7 -3.58 3.55 -8.42
CA GLY A 7 -4.27 2.29 -8.13
C GLY A 7 -4.04 1.80 -6.70
N SER A 8 -2.80 1.86 -6.22
CA SER A 8 -2.44 1.49 -4.84
C SER A 8 -3.13 2.40 -3.82
N LEU A 9 -3.17 3.71 -4.07
CA LEU A 9 -3.87 4.65 -3.19
C LEU A 9 -5.39 4.39 -3.14
N THR A 10 -6.01 4.10 -4.29
CA THR A 10 -7.43 3.73 -4.34
C THR A 10 -7.71 2.44 -3.58
N ALA A 11 -6.89 1.41 -3.78
CA ALA A 11 -7.00 0.14 -3.06
C ALA A 11 -6.80 0.32 -1.55
N LEU A 12 -5.88 1.20 -1.14
CA LEU A 12 -5.65 1.54 0.27
C LEU A 12 -6.88 2.18 0.91
N ILE A 13 -7.49 3.16 0.24
CA ILE A 13 -8.67 3.86 0.78
C ILE A 13 -9.85 2.89 0.90
N LEU A 14 -10.13 2.11 -0.15
CA LEU A 14 -11.24 1.14 -0.16
C LEU A 14 -11.08 0.07 0.92
N SER A 15 -9.87 -0.48 1.07
CA SER A 15 -9.60 -1.48 2.11
C SER A 15 -9.70 -0.89 3.51
N ALA A 16 -9.19 0.33 3.72
CA ALA A 16 -9.31 1.04 5.00
C ALA A 16 -10.78 1.29 5.37
N THR A 17 -11.60 1.79 4.44
CA THR A 17 -13.02 2.04 4.70
C THR A 17 -13.77 0.75 5.03
N GLY A 18 -13.50 -0.35 4.33
CA GLY A 18 -14.12 -1.63 4.61
C GLY A 18 -13.74 -2.21 5.98
N ILE A 19 -12.48 -2.05 6.39
CA ILE A 19 -12.01 -2.44 7.73
C ILE A 19 -12.72 -1.58 8.81
N ILE A 20 -12.76 -0.26 8.63
CA ILE A 20 -13.45 0.66 9.56
C ILE A 20 -14.93 0.30 9.67
N TYR A 21 -15.59 0.00 8.55
CA TYR A 21 -16.98 -0.43 8.54
C TYR A 21 -17.20 -1.68 9.39
N ALA A 22 -16.34 -2.70 9.21
CA ALA A 22 -16.44 -3.94 9.99
C ALA A 22 -16.22 -3.72 11.50
N LEU A 23 -15.43 -2.72 11.88
CA LEU A 23 -15.18 -2.38 13.28
C LEU A 23 -16.32 -1.57 13.92
N LEU A 24 -16.96 -0.65 13.19
CA LEU A 24 -17.95 0.27 13.74
C LEU A 24 -19.39 -0.28 13.71
N PHE A 25 -19.74 -1.03 12.68
CA PHE A 25 -21.14 -1.41 12.41
C PHE A 25 -21.49 -2.84 12.84
N ASN A 26 -20.54 -3.59 13.44
CA ASN A 26 -20.74 -4.96 13.92
C ASN A 26 -21.51 -5.87 12.94
N PRO A 27 -21.07 -6.00 11.67
CA PRO A 27 -21.73 -6.88 10.72
C PRO A 27 -21.61 -8.36 11.14
N PRO A 28 -22.37 -9.27 10.52
CA PRO A 28 -22.30 -10.70 10.83
C PRO A 28 -20.87 -11.25 10.77
N ALA A 29 -20.54 -12.22 11.62
CA ALA A 29 -19.17 -12.76 11.76
C ALA A 29 -18.54 -13.20 10.42
N TRP A 30 -19.33 -13.81 9.53
CA TRP A 30 -18.85 -14.22 8.20
C TRP A 30 -18.40 -13.03 7.34
N VAL A 31 -19.03 -11.87 7.47
CA VAL A 31 -18.64 -10.62 6.79
C VAL A 31 -17.33 -10.11 7.38
N VAL A 32 -17.20 -10.11 8.71
CA VAL A 32 -15.97 -9.69 9.40
C VAL A 32 -14.79 -10.57 8.97
N TYR A 33 -14.98 -11.88 8.88
CA TYR A 33 -13.95 -12.80 8.39
C TYR A 33 -13.61 -12.55 6.91
N GLY A 34 -14.59 -12.27 6.06
CA GLY A 34 -14.34 -11.89 4.68
C GLY A 34 -13.50 -10.60 4.58
N VAL A 35 -13.88 -9.56 5.33
CA VAL A 35 -13.11 -8.31 5.42
C VAL A 35 -11.69 -8.57 5.92
N ALA A 36 -11.51 -9.40 6.95
CA ALA A 36 -10.19 -9.70 7.50
C ALA A 36 -9.30 -10.45 6.49
N ILE A 37 -9.84 -11.46 5.80
CA ILE A 37 -9.07 -12.30 4.86
C ILE A 37 -8.66 -11.52 3.62
N PHE A 38 -9.51 -10.61 3.11
CA PHE A 38 -9.24 -9.92 1.85
C PHE A 38 -8.73 -8.49 2.04
N LEU A 39 -9.38 -7.68 2.87
CA LEU A 39 -9.08 -6.25 2.95
C LEU A 39 -7.85 -5.96 3.79
N ILE A 40 -7.53 -6.75 4.82
CA ILE A 40 -6.30 -6.55 5.60
C ILE A 40 -5.05 -6.79 4.73
N PRO A 41 -4.92 -7.90 3.97
CA PRO A 41 -3.79 -8.07 3.06
C PRO A 41 -3.72 -6.98 1.98
N VAL A 42 -4.85 -6.60 1.39
CA VAL A 42 -4.89 -5.52 0.39
C VAL A 42 -4.41 -4.20 0.99
N PHE A 43 -4.81 -3.88 2.23
CA PHE A 43 -4.37 -2.69 2.93
C PHE A 43 -2.85 -2.67 3.12
N ILE A 44 -2.29 -3.76 3.67
CA ILE A 44 -0.84 -3.88 3.92
C ILE A 44 -0.03 -3.80 2.61
N LEU A 45 -0.46 -4.52 1.57
CA LEU A 45 0.21 -4.50 0.27
C LEU A 45 0.15 -3.11 -0.38
N SER A 46 -0.99 -2.43 -0.28
CA SER A 46 -1.17 -1.10 -0.85
C SER A 46 -0.27 -0.06 -0.16
N LEU A 47 -0.06 -0.19 1.16
CA LEU A 47 0.92 0.62 1.89
C LEU A 47 2.35 0.33 1.43
N GLY A 48 2.73 -0.94 1.31
CA GLY A 48 4.07 -1.34 0.88
C GLY A 48 4.41 -0.86 -0.54
N ILE A 49 3.47 -0.95 -1.47
CA ILE A 49 3.67 -0.43 -2.84
C ILE A 49 3.80 1.10 -2.81
N LEU A 50 3.02 1.79 -1.97
CA LEU A 50 3.06 3.25 -1.88
C LEU A 50 4.36 3.76 -1.25
N SER A 51 4.91 3.05 -0.26
CA SER A 51 6.21 3.37 0.33
C SER A 51 7.35 3.12 -0.67
N MET A 52 7.36 1.99 -1.37
CA MET A 52 8.35 1.67 -2.41
C MET A 52 8.30 2.62 -3.62
N ALA A 53 7.12 3.19 -3.93
CA ALA A 53 6.98 4.17 -5.00
C ALA A 53 7.63 5.53 -4.69
N THR A 54 8.10 5.73 -3.46
CA THR A 54 8.77 6.96 -3.02
C THR A 54 10.24 6.62 -2.78
N PRO A 55 11.18 6.98 -3.68
CA PRO A 55 12.59 6.77 -3.41
C PRO A 55 13.01 7.57 -2.18
N GLU A 56 13.80 6.97 -1.29
CA GLU A 56 14.46 7.72 -0.22
C GLU A 56 15.38 8.76 -0.83
N LYS A 57 15.39 9.97 -0.25
CA LYS A 57 16.16 11.10 -0.78
C LYS A 57 17.65 10.77 -0.86
N ASP A 58 18.15 9.98 0.08
CA ASP A 58 19.55 9.59 0.17
C ASP A 58 19.93 8.59 -0.94
N GLU A 59 19.07 7.62 -1.27
CA GLU A 59 19.28 6.72 -2.42
C GLU A 59 19.21 7.46 -3.77
N ALA A 60 18.40 8.52 -3.87
CA ALA A 60 18.29 9.31 -5.09
C ALA A 60 19.57 10.11 -5.35
N ASP A 61 20.19 10.66 -4.31
CA ASP A 61 21.44 11.42 -4.40
C ASP A 61 22.66 10.52 -4.63
N GLU A 62 22.71 9.30 -4.04
CA GLU A 62 23.73 8.29 -4.35
C GLU A 62 23.65 7.83 -5.81
N ARG A 63 22.46 7.51 -6.34
CA ARG A 63 22.31 7.10 -7.75
C ARG A 63 22.74 8.17 -8.77
N VAL A 64 22.74 9.44 -8.38
CA VAL A 64 23.19 10.56 -9.23
C VAL A 64 24.70 10.77 -9.13
N ASN A 65 25.28 10.50 -7.96
CA ASN A 65 26.71 10.76 -7.67
C ASN A 65 27.59 9.52 -7.71
N GLU A 66 27.04 8.31 -7.83
CA GLU A 66 27.81 7.10 -8.05
C GLU A 66 28.52 7.20 -9.42
N PRO A 67 29.87 7.15 -9.46
CA PRO A 67 30.57 7.10 -10.73
C PRO A 67 30.15 5.84 -11.48
N PHE A 68 29.88 5.95 -12.78
CA PHE A 68 29.58 4.82 -13.67
C PHE A 68 30.82 3.93 -13.85
N ILE A 69 31.27 3.27 -12.80
CA ILE A 69 32.24 2.18 -12.86
C ILE A 69 31.44 0.89 -12.84
N GLY A 70 30.95 0.53 -14.03
CA GLY A 70 30.64 -0.86 -14.34
C GLY A 70 31.95 -1.62 -14.35
N TYR A 71 32.16 -2.45 -13.33
CA TYR A 71 33.16 -3.51 -13.37
C TYR A 71 32.85 -4.49 -14.52
#